data_AF-A0A9E1RCB2-F1
#
_entry.id   AF-A0A9E1RCB2-F1
#
_cell.length_a   1.000
_cell.length_b   1.000
_cell.length_c   1.000
_cell.angle_alpha   90.00
_cell.angle_beta   90.00
_cell.angle_gamma   90.00
#
_symmetry.space_group_name_H-M   'P 1'
#
loop_
_entity.id
_entity.type
_entity.pdbx_description
1 polymer ?
#
loop_
_entity_poly.entity_id
_entity_poly.type
_entity_poly.pdbx_seq_one_letter_code
_entity_poly.pdbx_strand_id
1 'polypeptide(L)' 'MSTWKINLKEQTATSINGITFKLTETKPGQYEGVCINPHSIPPDDMDDLILGRMIKEAGMFYKMGLERLRG' A
#
# COMPACT_ATOMS: atom_id res chain seq x y z
N MET A 1 -1.15 12.22 11.21
CA MET A 1 0.12 12.15 10.48
C MET A 1 0.03 10.95 9.55
N SER A 2 0.26 11.14 8.26
CA SER A 2 -0.07 10.15 7.22
C SER A 2 0.81 8.90 7.35
N THR A 3 0.23 7.78 7.79
CA THR A 3 0.88 6.48 7.98
C THR A 3 1.48 5.89 6.69
N TRP A 4 1.08 6.44 5.54
CA TRP A 4 1.43 5.95 4.20
C TRP A 4 1.89 7.09 3.30
N LYS A 5 3.06 6.90 2.67
CA LYS A 5 3.55 7.73 1.57
C LYS A 5 3.07 7.12 0.25
N ILE A 6 2.06 7.74 -0.35
CA ILE A 6 1.44 7.29 -1.60
C ILE A 6 2.13 7.94 -2.79
N ASN A 7 2.51 7.13 -3.77
CA ASN A 7 3.00 7.58 -5.07
C ASN A 7 2.03 7.11 -6.16
N LEU A 8 1.24 8.05 -6.69
CA LEU A 8 0.23 7.79 -7.71
C LEU A 8 0.83 7.52 -9.09
N LYS A 9 2.03 8.07 -9.38
CA LYS A 9 2.71 7.88 -10.66
C LYS A 9 3.30 6.47 -10.78
N GLU A 10 3.91 5.99 -9.69
CA GLU A 10 4.53 4.67 -9.66
C GLU A 10 3.58 3.57 -9.15
N GLN A 11 2.35 3.95 -8.77
CA GLN A 11 1.36 3.05 -8.16
C GLN A 11 1.92 2.34 -6.92
N THR A 12 2.60 3.07 -6.04
CA THR A 12 3.22 2.51 -4.84
C THR A 12 2.73 3.18 -3.56
N ALA A 13 2.76 2.44 -2.47
CA ALA A 13 2.48 2.92 -1.12
C ALA A 13 3.60 2.46 -0.19
N THR A 14 4.26 3.40 0.46
CA THR A 14 5.32 3.12 1.44
C THR A 14 4.79 3.36 2.84
N SER A 15 4.84 2.34 3.69
CA SER A 15 4.50 2.41 5.10
C SER A 15 5.54 3.18 5.90
N ILE A 16 5.18 3.66 7.10
CA ILE A 16 6.11 4.29 8.05
C ILE A 16 7.33 3.42 8.39
N ASN A 17 7.17 2.09 8.34
CA ASN A 17 8.25 1.13 8.57
C ASN A 17 9.20 0.98 7.35
N GLY A 18 9.03 1.80 6.30
CA GLY A 18 9.85 1.73 5.08
C GLY A 18 9.49 0.59 4.13
N ILE A 19 8.41 -0.14 4.43
CA ILE A 19 7.91 -1.24 3.59
C ILE A 19 7.15 -0.63 2.41
N THR A 20 7.59 -0.93 1.20
CA THR A 20 6.92 -0.48 -0.02
C THR A 20 6.08 -1.58 -0.63
N PHE A 21 4.83 -1.24 -0.92
CA PHE A 21 3.88 -2.05 -1.64
C PHE A 21 3.65 -1.46 -3.02
N LYS A 22 3.73 -2.29 -4.04
CA LYS A 22 3.26 -1.94 -5.38
C LYS A 22 1.79 -2.32 -5.47
N LEU A 23 0.94 -1.32 -5.65
CA LEU A 23 -0.50 -1.47 -5.77
C LEU A 23 -0.86 -1.70 -7.23
N THR A 24 -1.65 -2.73 -7.48
CA THR A 24 -2.23 -3.05 -8.78
C THR A 24 -3.73 -2.96 -8.66
N GLU A 25 -4.35 -2.17 -9.53
CA GLU A 25 -5.81 -2.13 -9.62
C GLU A 25 -6.28 -3.43 -10.27
N THR A 26 -6.94 -4.30 -9.49
CA THR A 26 -7.51 -5.54 -10.04
C THR A 26 -8.97 -5.38 -10.42
N LYS A 27 -9.66 -4.45 -9.76
CA LYS A 27 -11.02 -4.01 -10.09
C LYS A 27 -11.13 -2.50 -9.86
N PRO A 28 -12.05 -1.78 -10.52
CA PRO A 28 -12.23 -0.35 -10.30
C PRO A 28 -12.49 -0.03 -8.83
N GLY A 29 -11.54 0.64 -8.18
CA GLY A 29 -11.57 0.98 -6.76
C GLY A 29 -11.12 -0.13 -5.80
N GLN A 30 -10.62 -1.24 -6.30
CA GLN A 30 -10.02 -2.34 -5.54
C GLN A 30 -8.56 -2.51 -5.97
N TYR A 31 -7.66 -2.34 -5.01
CA TYR A 31 -6.22 -2.43 -5.22
C TYR A 31 -5.68 -3.60 -4.41
N GLU A 32 -4.93 -4.46 -5.08
CA GLU A 32 -4.11 -5.49 -4.45
C GLU A 32 -2.67 -5.01 -4.41
N GLY A 33 -1.93 -5.40 -3.38
CA GLY A 33 -0.60 -4.89 -3.09
C GLY A 33 0.40 -6.04 -3.02
N VAL A 34 1.52 -5.89 -3.70
CA VAL A 34 2.65 -6.82 -3.58
C VAL A 34 3.80 -6.09 -2.91
N CYS A 35 4.40 -6.68 -1.88
CA CYS A 35 5.59 -6.11 -1.27
C CYS A 35 6.77 -6.20 -2.25
N ILE A 36 7.44 -5.08 -2.52
CA ILE A 36 8.61 -5.02 -3.41
C ILE A 36 9.93 -4.92 -2.65
N ASN A 37 9.90 -4.74 -1.33
CA ASN A 37 11.08 -4.70 -0.48
C ASN A 37 10.92 -5.62 0.74
N PRO A 38 10.94 -6.95 0.53
CA PRO A 38 10.76 -7.92 1.62
C PRO A 38 11.92 -7.93 2.62
N HIS A 39 13.09 -7.41 2.24
CA HIS A 39 14.29 -7.39 3.09
C HIS A 39 14.19 -6.40 4.26
N SER A 40 13.26 -5.44 4.20
CA SER A 40 12.96 -4.54 5.31
C SER A 40 11.86 -5.07 6.23
N ILE A 41 11.36 -6.28 5.96
CA ILE A 41 10.34 -6.92 6.77
C ILE A 41 11.05 -7.88 7.75
N PRO A 42 10.92 -7.68 9.07
CA PRO A 42 11.40 -8.66 10.03
C PRO A 42 10.62 -9.98 9.84
N PRO A 43 11.30 -11.14 9.76
CA PRO A 43 10.66 -12.43 9.49
C PRO A 43 9.66 -12.90 10.56
N ASP A 44 9.67 -12.28 11.76
CA ASP A 44 8.79 -12.61 12.90
C ASP A 44 7.48 -11.78 12.95
N ASP A 45 7.38 -10.67 12.22
CA ASP A 45 6.37 -9.62 12.49
C ASP A 45 5.21 -9.55 11.49
N MET A 46 5.26 -10.31 10.38
CA MET A 46 4.26 -10.20 9.31
C MET A 46 3.54 -11.51 9.06
N ASP A 47 2.63 -11.82 9.99
CA ASP A 47 1.51 -12.71 9.72
C ASP A 47 0.83 -12.29 8.40
N ASP A 48 0.49 -13.26 7.54
CA ASP A 48 -0.27 -13.05 6.30
C ASP A 48 -1.55 -12.20 6.53
N LEU A 49 -2.11 -12.29 7.75
CA LEU A 49 -3.27 -11.54 8.18
C LEU A 49 -3.00 -10.04 8.39
N ILE A 50 -1.83 -9.68 8.92
CA ILE A 50 -1.37 -8.29 9.04
C ILE A 50 -0.99 -7.75 7.66
N LEU A 51 -0.28 -8.55 6.87
CA LEU A 51 0.08 -8.19 5.50
C LEU A 51 -1.15 -7.87 4.64
N GLY A 52 -2.19 -8.72 4.71
CA GLY A 52 -3.46 -8.50 4.02
C GLY A 52 -4.19 -7.23 4.47
N ARG A 53 -4.15 -6.90 5.77
CA ARG A 53 -4.70 -5.63 6.29
C ARG A 53 -3.93 -4.42 5.77
N MET A 54 -2.59 -4.47 5.80
CA MET A 54 -1.73 -3.40 5.32
C MET A 54 -1.96 -3.10 3.84
N ILE A 55 -2.05 -4.14 3.01
CA ILE A 55 -2.36 -4.00 1.58
C ILE A 55 -3.72 -3.34 1.37
N LYS A 56 -4.74 -3.76 2.12
CA LYS A 56 -6.09 -3.19 2.04
C LYS A 56 -6.10 -1.72 2.44
N GLU A 57 -5.41 -1.36 3.51
CA GLU A 57 -5.25 0.03 3.94
C GLU A 57 -4.53 0.88 2.89
N ALA A 58 -3.39 0.38 2.38
CA ALA A 58 -2.63 1.03 1.32
C ALA A 58 -3.49 1.29 0.07
N GLY A 59 -4.31 0.31 -0.33
CA GLY A 59 -5.28 0.46 -1.43
C GLY A 59 -6.34 1.53 -1.17
N MET A 60 -6.87 1.63 0.06
CA MET A 60 -7.82 2.68 0.43
C MET A 60 -7.18 4.08 0.40
N PHE A 61 -5.96 4.22 0.94
CA PHE A 61 -5.23 5.50 0.89
C PHE A 61 -4.86 5.90 -0.54
N TYR A 62 -4.52 4.93 -1.40
CA TYR A 62 -4.26 5.17 -2.81
C TYR A 62 -5.50 5.68 -3.53
N LYS A 63 -6.65 5.04 -3.31
CA LYS A 63 -7.95 5.48 -3.84
C LYS A 63 -8.30 6.90 -3.39
N MET A 64 -8.16 7.19 -2.10
CA MET A 64 -8.40 8.55 -1.56
C MET A 64 -7.46 9.59 -2.18
N GLY A 65 -6.20 9.24 -2.42
CA GLY A 65 -5.24 10.10 -3.10
C GLY A 65 -5.64 10.39 -4.55
N LEU A 66 -6.11 9.37 -5.28
CA LEU A 66 -6.65 9.52 -6.64
C LEU A 66 -7.91 10.39 -6.68
N GLU A 67 -8.85 10.17 -5.76
CA GLU A 67 -10.08 10.96 -5.68
C GLU A 67 -9.79 12.44 -5.41
N ARG A 68 -8.79 12.75 -4.58
CA ARG A 68 -8.34 14.15 -4.36
C ARG A 68 -7.71 14.81 -5.58
N LEU A 69 -7.07 14.05 -6.47
CA LEU A 69 -6.53 14.59 -7.72
C LEU A 69 -7.58 14.73 -8.83
N ARG A 70 -8.70 13.99 -8.73
CA ARG A 70 -9.79 14.04 -9.71
C ARG A 70 -10.85 15.10 -9.38
N GLY A 71 -10.79 15.72 -8.22
CA GLY A 71 -11.68 16.79 -7.77
C GLY A 71 -11.20 18.18 -8.13
#